data_AF-A0A8S3I092-F1
#
_entry.id   AF-A0A8S3I092-F1
#
_cell.length_a   1.000
_cell.length_b   1.000
_cell.length_c   1.000
_cell.angle_alpha   90.00
_cell.angle_beta   90.00
_cell.angle_gamma   90.00
#
_symmetry.space_group_name_H-M   'P 1'
#
loop_
_entity.id
_entity.type
_entity.pdbx_description
1 polymer ?
#
loop_
_entity_poly.entity_id
_entity_poly.type
_entity_poly.pdbx_seq_one_letter_code
_entity_poly.pdbx_strand_id
1 'polypeptide(L)'
;MLAHKAEDEGIICVEGIATGHEPHIDYNCVPSVIYTFPEVSWIGKSEEQLKQEGVKFKVGKFPMAANSRAKTINEPEGFVKVLADAKTDRILGVHIINSVAGELINEAALAMEYGASSEDVARVCHAHPTWSESFKEANLHASF
;
A
#
# COMPACT_ATOMS: atom_id res chain seq x y z
N MET A 1 -14.70 -9.24 4.12
CA MET A 1 -14.57 -10.53 4.83
C MET A 1 -13.27 -11.17 4.36
N LEU A 2 -12.23 -11.12 5.19
CA LEU A 2 -10.88 -11.55 4.82
C LEU A 2 -10.30 -12.38 5.99
N ALA A 3 -9.38 -13.29 5.68
CA ALA A 3 -8.85 -14.23 6.67
C ALA A 3 -7.98 -13.52 7.72
N HIS A 4 -6.98 -12.74 7.31
CA HIS A 4 -6.07 -11.99 8.18
C HIS A 4 -6.82 -10.99 9.08
N LYS A 5 -7.90 -10.38 8.57
CA LYS A 5 -8.80 -9.55 9.39
C LYS A 5 -9.41 -10.34 10.56
N ALA A 6 -9.87 -11.56 10.32
CA ALA A 6 -10.46 -12.41 11.36
C ALA A 6 -9.40 -12.95 12.33
N GLU A 7 -8.20 -13.21 11.85
CA GLU A 7 -7.05 -13.62 12.65
C GLU A 7 -6.68 -12.54 13.67
N ASP A 8 -6.44 -11.31 13.21
CA ASP A 8 -6.07 -10.19 14.09
C ASP A 8 -7.18 -9.85 15.09
N GLU A 9 -8.44 -9.85 14.65
CA GLU A 9 -9.59 -9.67 15.56
C GLU A 9 -9.65 -10.74 16.65
N GLY A 10 -9.28 -11.99 16.33
CA GLY A 10 -9.20 -13.07 17.29
C GLY A 10 -8.11 -12.82 18.34
N ILE A 11 -6.93 -12.39 17.90
CA ILE A 11 -5.78 -12.08 18.77
C ILE A 11 -6.12 -10.93 19.72
N ILE A 12 -6.57 -9.77 19.20
CA ILE A 12 -6.87 -8.61 20.04
C ILE A 12 -8.02 -8.90 21.01
N CYS A 13 -8.97 -9.75 20.64
CA CYS A 13 -10.05 -10.17 21.53
C CYS A 13 -9.51 -10.93 22.74
N VAL A 14 -8.69 -11.96 22.51
CA VAL A 14 -8.14 -12.77 23.61
C VAL A 14 -7.11 -12.02 24.45
N GLU A 15 -6.33 -11.11 23.85
CA GLU A 15 -5.43 -10.22 24.57
C GLU A 15 -6.18 -9.27 25.51
N GLY A 16 -7.27 -8.67 25.04
CA GLY A 16 -8.12 -7.80 25.85
C GLY A 16 -8.75 -8.55 27.03
N ILE A 17 -9.25 -9.78 26.79
CA ILE A 17 -9.80 -10.65 27.85
C ILE A 17 -8.72 -11.00 28.89
N ALA A 18 -7.52 -11.36 28.45
CA ALA A 18 -6.47 -11.89 29.33
C ALA A 18 -5.76 -10.80 30.15
N THR A 19 -5.54 -9.63 29.56
CA THR A 19 -4.72 -8.56 30.15
C THR A 19 -5.54 -7.42 30.74
N GLY A 20 -6.78 -7.22 30.28
CA GLY A 20 -7.57 -6.02 30.56
C GLY A 20 -7.06 -4.77 29.84
N HIS A 21 -6.07 -4.88 28.95
CA HIS A 21 -5.64 -3.79 28.07
C HIS A 21 -6.62 -3.63 26.89
N GLU A 22 -6.51 -2.49 26.20
CA GLU A 22 -7.30 -2.16 25.01
C GLU A 22 -6.42 -2.30 23.74
N PRO A 23 -6.26 -3.52 23.19
CA PRO A 23 -5.57 -3.70 21.92
C PRO A 23 -6.36 -3.08 20.76
N HIS A 24 -5.68 -2.76 19.66
CA HIS A 24 -6.28 -2.05 18.53
C HIS A 24 -5.96 -2.74 17.20
N ILE A 25 -6.85 -2.54 16.24
CA ILE A 25 -6.65 -2.86 14.82
C ILE A 25 -7.16 -1.67 14.00
N ASP A 26 -6.37 -1.17 13.06
CA ASP A 26 -6.83 -0.17 12.09
C ASP A 26 -7.37 -0.87 10.84
N TYR A 27 -8.70 -0.90 10.68
CA TYR A 27 -9.33 -1.49 9.50
C TYR A 27 -8.95 -0.79 8.18
N ASN A 28 -8.47 0.46 8.23
CA ASN A 28 -7.96 1.15 7.06
C ASN A 28 -6.59 0.59 6.60
N CYS A 29 -5.88 -0.10 7.49
CA CYS A 29 -4.60 -0.76 7.24
C CYS A 29 -4.73 -2.28 7.00
N VAL A 30 -5.95 -2.80 6.81
CA VAL A 30 -6.17 -4.19 6.39
C VAL A 30 -6.05 -4.28 4.85
N PRO A 31 -5.03 -4.95 4.29
CA PRO A 31 -4.85 -5.04 2.85
C PRO A 31 -5.89 -5.97 2.21
N SER A 32 -6.15 -5.74 0.93
CA SER A 32 -6.98 -6.61 0.09
C SER A 32 -6.19 -7.07 -1.13
N VAL A 33 -6.35 -8.33 -1.52
CA VAL A 33 -5.61 -8.95 -2.64
C VAL A 33 -6.55 -9.81 -3.48
N ILE A 34 -6.38 -9.74 -4.79
CA ILE A 34 -7.00 -10.60 -5.80
C ILE A 34 -5.86 -11.28 -6.57
N TYR A 35 -5.77 -12.60 -6.45
CA TYR A 35 -4.69 -13.44 -7.00
C TYR A 35 -4.94 -13.84 -8.47
N THR A 36 -5.32 -12.88 -9.31
CA THR A 36 -5.32 -13.04 -10.77
C THR A 36 -3.90 -12.91 -11.32
N PHE A 37 -3.73 -13.04 -12.64
CA PHE A 37 -2.47 -12.72 -13.30
C PHE A 37 -2.69 -11.64 -14.37
N PRO A 38 -2.22 -10.38 -14.17
CA PRO A 38 -1.51 -9.88 -12.98
C PRO A 38 -2.41 -9.84 -11.74
N GLU A 39 -1.78 -9.81 -10.56
CA GLU A 39 -2.47 -9.65 -9.29
C GLU A 39 -2.96 -8.21 -9.12
N VAL A 40 -3.95 -8.03 -8.24
CA VAL A 40 -4.44 -6.71 -7.83
C VAL A 40 -4.43 -6.64 -6.31
N SER A 41 -3.85 -5.59 -5.74
CA SER A 41 -3.88 -5.36 -4.30
C SER A 41 -4.06 -3.90 -3.96
N TRP A 42 -4.65 -3.63 -2.79
CA TRP A 42 -4.79 -2.28 -2.28
C TRP A 42 -4.88 -2.24 -0.76
N ILE A 43 -4.60 -1.07 -0.20
CA ILE A 43 -4.74 -0.73 1.21
C ILE A 43 -5.09 0.76 1.34
N GLY A 44 -5.81 1.12 2.40
CA GLY A 44 -6.29 2.48 2.60
C GLY A 44 -7.44 2.88 1.69
N LYS A 45 -7.50 4.18 1.39
CA LYS A 45 -8.62 4.81 0.68
C LYS A 45 -8.45 4.76 -0.84
N SER A 46 -9.57 4.66 -1.55
CA SER A 46 -9.65 4.91 -3.00
C SER A 46 -9.77 6.42 -3.30
N GLU A 47 -9.53 6.81 -4.56
CA GLU A 47 -9.73 8.20 -4.97
C GLU A 47 -11.18 8.65 -4.82
N GLU A 48 -12.13 7.75 -5.11
CA GLU A 48 -13.56 7.99 -5.00
C GLU A 48 -13.95 8.27 -3.55
N GLN A 49 -13.42 7.48 -2.60
CA GLN A 49 -13.62 7.69 -1.18
C GLN A 49 -13.06 9.05 -0.74
N LEU A 50 -11.83 9.39 -1.13
CA LEU A 50 -11.22 10.68 -0.78
C LEU A 50 -11.99 11.87 -1.39
N LYS A 51 -12.47 11.74 -2.64
CA LYS A 51 -13.33 12.76 -3.28
C LYS A 51 -14.67 12.92 -2.55
N GLN A 52 -15.29 11.81 -2.12
CA GLN A 52 -16.54 11.84 -1.34
C GLN A 52 -16.36 12.47 0.04
N GLU A 53 -15.21 12.22 0.68
CA GLU A 53 -14.85 12.78 1.99
C GLU A 53 -14.35 14.23 1.90
N GLY A 54 -14.17 14.78 0.69
CA GLY A 54 -13.67 16.14 0.48
C GLY A 54 -12.19 16.31 0.84
N VAL A 55 -11.44 15.21 0.94
CA VAL A 55 -10.01 15.20 1.25
C VAL A 55 -9.22 15.60 0.02
N LYS A 56 -8.30 16.56 0.16
CA LYS A 56 -7.39 16.95 -0.92
C LYS A 56 -6.18 16.03 -0.91
N PHE A 57 -5.89 15.40 -2.05
CA PHE A 57 -4.78 14.46 -2.20
C PHE A 57 -4.01 14.67 -3.49
N LYS A 58 -2.76 14.23 -3.50
CA LYS A 58 -1.87 14.10 -4.65
C LYS A 58 -1.87 12.65 -5.12
N VAL A 59 -1.57 12.44 -6.40
CA VAL A 59 -1.54 11.10 -7.01
C VAL A 59 -0.16 10.87 -7.62
N GLY A 60 0.54 9.85 -7.13
CA GLY A 60 1.73 9.31 -7.76
C GLY A 60 1.39 8.01 -8.47
N LYS A 61 1.90 7.82 -9.70
CA LYS A 61 1.68 6.60 -10.47
C LYS A 61 2.94 6.21 -11.22
N PHE A 62 3.32 4.95 -11.16
CA PHE A 62 4.48 4.41 -11.88
C PHE A 62 4.10 3.13 -12.65
N PRO A 63 4.32 3.07 -13.98
CA PRO A 63 3.96 1.91 -14.78
C PRO A 63 4.99 0.77 -14.64
N MET A 64 4.52 -0.48 -14.60
CA MET A 64 5.45 -1.63 -14.52
C MET A 64 6.31 -1.79 -15.78
N ALA A 65 5.83 -1.31 -16.92
CA ALA A 65 6.60 -1.20 -18.16
C ALA A 65 7.85 -0.30 -18.04
N ALA A 66 8.04 0.46 -16.96
CA ALA A 66 9.26 1.21 -16.68
C ALA A 66 10.15 0.57 -15.61
N ASN A 67 9.70 -0.48 -14.92
CA ASN A 67 10.49 -1.17 -13.90
C ASN A 67 11.49 -2.17 -14.52
N SER A 68 12.71 -2.18 -14.02
CA SER A 68 13.80 -3.01 -14.55
C SER A 68 13.57 -4.51 -14.33
N ARG A 69 13.06 -4.91 -13.15
CA ARG A 69 12.78 -6.30 -12.84
C ARG A 69 11.64 -6.85 -13.70
N ALA A 70 10.54 -6.11 -13.80
CA ALA A 70 9.38 -6.44 -14.62
C ALA A 70 9.78 -6.67 -16.10
N LYS A 71 10.60 -5.77 -16.66
CA LYS A 71 11.18 -5.94 -18.01
C LYS A 71 12.05 -7.17 -18.13
N THR A 72 12.92 -7.42 -17.14
CA THR A 72 13.88 -8.53 -17.16
C THR A 72 13.18 -9.88 -17.25
N ILE A 73 12.00 -10.02 -16.65
CA ILE A 73 11.24 -11.27 -16.64
C ILE A 73 10.05 -11.29 -17.59
N ASN A 74 9.92 -10.26 -18.44
CA ASN A 74 8.86 -10.12 -19.44
C ASN A 74 7.43 -10.12 -18.85
N GLU A 75 7.25 -9.39 -17.75
CA GLU A 75 5.94 -9.17 -17.10
C GLU A 75 5.70 -7.66 -16.86
N PRO A 76 5.59 -6.84 -17.92
CA PRO A 76 5.51 -5.37 -17.81
C PRO A 76 4.09 -4.83 -17.50
N GLU A 77 3.11 -5.70 -17.29
CA GLU A 77 1.71 -5.31 -17.10
C GLU A 77 1.48 -4.59 -15.75
N GLY A 78 0.63 -3.56 -15.79
CA GLY A 78 0.11 -2.89 -14.59
C GLY A 78 0.93 -1.69 -14.12
N PHE A 79 0.74 -1.31 -12.86
CA PHE A 79 1.31 -0.11 -12.24
C PHE A 79 1.21 -0.15 -10.71
N VAL A 80 1.95 0.76 -10.05
CA VAL A 80 1.69 1.17 -8.67
C VAL A 80 1.10 2.58 -8.66
N LYS A 81 0.07 2.81 -7.84
CA LYS A 81 -0.56 4.11 -7.60
C LYS A 81 -0.60 4.41 -6.11
N VAL A 82 -0.14 5.61 -5.73
CA VAL A 82 -0.11 6.11 -4.36
C VAL A 82 -0.95 7.37 -4.27
N LEU A 83 -1.78 7.46 -3.23
CA LEU A 83 -2.55 8.64 -2.87
C LEU A 83 -1.95 9.22 -1.59
N ALA A 84 -1.48 10.46 -1.66
CA ALA A 84 -0.87 11.14 -0.52
C ALA A 84 -1.66 12.41 -0.16
N ASP A 85 -1.79 12.72 1.13
CA ASP A 85 -2.44 13.95 1.58
C ASP A 85 -1.75 15.19 1.00
N ALA A 86 -2.52 16.12 0.45
CA ALA A 86 -1.95 17.26 -0.27
C ALA A 86 -1.20 18.26 0.64
N LYS A 87 -1.43 18.21 1.95
CA LYS A 87 -0.82 19.14 2.92
C LYS A 87 0.29 18.50 3.73
N THR A 88 0.10 17.26 4.17
CA THR A 88 0.98 16.56 5.11
C THR A 88 1.85 15.49 4.45
N ASP A 89 1.59 15.17 3.17
CA ASP A 89 2.26 14.10 2.43
C ASP A 89 2.03 12.69 2.97
N ARG A 90 1.19 12.52 4.01
CA ARG A 90 0.85 11.21 4.57
C ARG A 90 0.21 10.32 3.50
N ILE A 91 0.63 9.06 3.43
CA ILE A 91 0.01 8.07 2.54
C ILE A 91 -1.43 7.79 3.02
N LEU A 92 -2.38 7.96 2.12
CA LEU A 92 -3.81 7.75 2.35
C LEU A 92 -4.32 6.45 1.73
N GLY A 93 -3.65 5.96 0.70
CA GLY A 93 -3.94 4.68 0.08
C GLY A 93 -2.94 4.30 -1.01
N VAL A 94 -2.76 3.00 -1.19
CA VAL A 94 -1.86 2.42 -2.19
C VAL A 94 -2.61 1.35 -2.96
N HIS A 95 -2.45 1.35 -4.28
CA HIS A 95 -3.17 0.49 -5.21
C HIS A 95 -2.18 -0.07 -6.23
N ILE A 96 -2.09 -1.40 -6.34
CA ILE A 96 -1.05 -2.08 -7.11
C ILE A 96 -1.71 -3.08 -8.06
N ILE A 97 -1.25 -3.08 -9.31
CA ILE A 97 -1.53 -4.13 -10.28
C ILE A 97 -0.17 -4.55 -10.85
N ASN A 98 0.30 -5.76 -10.53
CA ASN A 98 1.51 -6.38 -11.10
C ASN A 98 1.56 -7.87 -10.70
N SER A 99 2.60 -8.59 -11.09
CA SER A 99 2.73 -10.04 -10.82
C SER A 99 2.97 -10.43 -9.36
N VAL A 100 3.31 -9.49 -8.49
CA VAL A 100 3.66 -9.72 -7.07
C VAL A 100 2.91 -8.76 -6.15
N ALA A 101 1.73 -8.31 -6.56
CA ALA A 101 0.99 -7.24 -5.89
C ALA A 101 0.59 -7.64 -4.47
N GLY A 102 0.29 -8.92 -4.25
CA GLY A 102 -0.05 -9.48 -2.95
C GLY A 102 1.10 -9.46 -1.94
N GLU A 103 2.34 -9.57 -2.40
CA GLU A 103 3.52 -9.43 -1.54
C GLU A 103 3.89 -7.96 -1.32
N LEU A 104 3.89 -7.16 -2.40
CA LEU A 104 4.31 -5.76 -2.35
C LEU A 104 3.38 -4.88 -1.50
N ILE A 105 2.09 -5.23 -1.37
CA ILE A 105 1.14 -4.45 -0.58
C ILE A 105 1.48 -4.44 0.92
N ASN A 106 2.23 -5.43 1.42
CA ASN A 106 2.60 -5.50 2.82
C ASN A 106 3.63 -4.44 3.19
N GLU A 107 4.46 -3.99 2.25
CA GLU A 107 5.33 -2.82 2.44
C GLU A 107 4.49 -1.54 2.63
N ALA A 108 3.42 -1.39 1.85
CA ALA A 108 2.46 -0.29 2.02
C ALA A 108 1.69 -0.38 3.34
N ALA A 109 1.34 -1.59 3.79
CA ALA A 109 0.70 -1.79 5.10
C ALA A 109 1.60 -1.31 6.23
N LEU A 110 2.87 -1.74 6.24
CA LEU A 110 3.84 -1.29 7.24
C LEU A 110 4.03 0.24 7.21
N ALA A 111 4.14 0.82 6.00
CA ALA A 111 4.29 2.26 5.84
C ALA A 111 3.06 3.04 6.39
N MET A 112 1.85 2.58 6.09
CA MET A 112 0.61 3.21 6.54
C MET A 112 0.38 3.06 8.05
N GLU A 113 0.70 1.91 8.63
CA GLU A 113 0.66 1.68 10.08
C GLU A 113 1.60 2.62 10.83
N TYR A 114 2.79 2.88 10.29
CA TYR A 114 3.72 3.87 10.84
C TYR A 114 3.34 5.33 10.52
N GLY A 115 2.27 5.56 9.75
CA GLY A 115 1.84 6.89 9.36
C GLY A 115 2.82 7.60 8.42
N ALA A 116 3.57 6.85 7.60
CA ALA A 116 4.60 7.37 6.72
C ALA A 116 4.05 8.40 5.71
N SER A 117 4.90 9.35 5.37
CA SER A 117 4.72 10.21 4.20
C SER A 117 5.15 9.48 2.92
N SER A 118 4.70 9.98 1.76
CA SER A 118 5.21 9.48 0.48
C SER A 118 6.70 9.78 0.30
N GLU A 119 7.19 10.91 0.84
CA GLU A 119 8.61 11.24 0.87
C GLU A 119 9.44 10.18 1.62
N ASP A 120 8.96 9.70 2.77
CA ASP A 120 9.66 8.68 3.57
C ASP A 120 9.98 7.45 2.72
N VAL A 121 8.96 6.91 2.03
CA VAL A 121 9.11 5.74 1.15
C VAL A 121 9.98 6.06 -0.06
N ALA A 122 9.80 7.23 -0.68
CA ALA A 122 10.62 7.66 -1.82
C ALA A 122 12.12 7.73 -1.50
N ARG A 123 12.47 7.97 -0.23
CA ARG A 123 13.86 8.03 0.25
C ARG A 123 14.44 6.68 0.68
N VAL A 124 13.62 5.65 0.83
CA VAL A 124 14.11 4.29 1.13
C VAL A 124 14.98 3.78 -0.02
N CYS A 125 16.13 3.21 0.33
CA CYS A 125 17.04 2.56 -0.61
C CYS A 125 16.51 1.17 -1.02
N HIS A 126 15.51 1.16 -1.88
CA HIS A 126 14.97 -0.06 -2.48
C HIS A 126 16.06 -0.78 -3.28
N ALA A 127 16.16 -2.09 -3.12
CA ALA A 127 17.15 -2.90 -3.81
C ALA A 127 16.90 -2.91 -5.33
N HIS A 128 17.98 -2.99 -6.11
CA HIS A 128 17.92 -3.00 -7.57
C HIS A 128 18.51 -4.31 -8.15
N PRO A 129 17.88 -4.95 -9.15
CA PRO A 129 16.54 -4.68 -9.68
C PRO A 129 15.45 -5.44 -8.92
N THR A 130 14.41 -4.75 -8.44
CA THR A 130 13.25 -5.37 -7.75
C THR A 130 11.92 -4.76 -8.20
N TRP A 131 10.82 -5.47 -7.92
CA TRP A 131 9.46 -4.95 -8.12
C TRP A 131 9.16 -3.76 -7.21
N SER A 132 9.70 -3.74 -5.98
CA SER A 132 9.43 -2.69 -5.00
C SER A 132 9.97 -1.32 -5.41
N GLU A 133 10.94 -1.24 -6.33
CA GLU A 133 11.35 0.04 -6.93
C GLU A 133 10.15 0.79 -7.56
N SER A 134 9.13 0.08 -8.06
CA SER A 134 7.91 0.73 -8.57
C SER A 134 7.09 1.42 -7.48
N PHE A 135 7.12 0.89 -6.25
CA PHE A 135 6.49 1.52 -5.08
C PHE A 135 7.26 2.78 -4.66
N LYS A 136 8.59 2.73 -4.63
CA LYS A 136 9.45 3.90 -4.46
C LYS A 136 9.13 5.02 -5.46
N GLU A 137 9.13 4.70 -6.75
CA GLU A 137 8.94 5.71 -7.81
C GLU A 137 7.52 6.28 -7.82
N ALA A 138 6.50 5.47 -7.52
CA ALA A 138 5.14 5.97 -7.36
C ALA A 138 5.02 6.94 -6.17
N ASN A 139 5.70 6.66 -5.05
CA ASN A 139 5.78 7.58 -3.93
C ASN A 139 6.56 8.86 -4.28
N LEU A 140 7.66 8.74 -5.05
CA LEU A 140 8.42 9.89 -5.53
C LEU A 140 7.53 10.82 -6.37
N HIS A 141 6.73 10.27 -7.29
CA HIS A 141 5.78 11.03 -8.10
C HIS A 141 4.61 11.63 -7.30
N ALA A 142 4.27 11.08 -6.12
CA ALA A 142 3.26 11.65 -5.25
C ALA A 142 3.82 12.82 -4.42
N SER A 143 5.10 12.72 -4.04
CA SER A 143 5.77 13.68 -3.17
C SER A 143 6.16 14.97 -3.90
N PHE A 144 6.77 14.85 -5.09
CA PHE A 144 7.34 15.95 -5.90
C PHE A 144 6.58 16.19 -7.21
#